data_AF-A0A7D4XXK1-F1
#
_entry.id   AF-A0A7D4XXK1-F1
#
_cell.length_a   1.000
_cell.length_b   1.000
_cell.length_c   1.000
_cell.angle_alpha   90.00
_cell.angle_beta   90.00
_cell.angle_gamma   90.00
#
_symmetry.space_group_name_H-M   'P 1'
#
loop_
_entity.id
_entity.type
_entity.pdbx_description
1 polymer ?
#
loop_
_entity_poly.entity_id
_entity_poly.type
_entity_poly.pdbx_seq_one_letter_code
_entity_poly.pdbx_strand_id
1 'polypeptide(L)'
;MADRDRTHLGRTIGTGPKSACLIILWQNHREALEADWLHRYHTTWQPIRLDTWLNAPKGHKPKASLSLDKAWKLTRQILRDHTSNSYAALAGWSYTPTGEEIAMWDRLELEGRLKRRGWRPWTDKRADQFGATRQQTPAERAQRMRRRHQLNQRFHITE
;
A
#
# COMPACT_ATOMS: atom_id res chain seq x y z
N MET A 1 34.93 11.57 30.92
CA MET A 1 34.52 11.81 29.51
C MET A 1 33.89 10.53 29.01
N ALA A 2 32.57 10.54 28.84
CA ALA A 2 31.77 9.32 28.73
C ALA A 2 31.82 8.73 27.32
N ASP A 3 32.35 7.51 27.25
CA ASP A 3 32.30 6.58 26.14
C ASP A 3 30.84 6.23 25.83
N ARG A 4 30.43 6.33 24.56
CA ARG A 4 29.05 6.01 24.14
C ARG A 4 29.06 4.67 23.43
N ASP A 5 28.70 3.65 24.20
CA ASP A 5 28.37 2.30 23.74
C ASP A 5 27.50 2.33 22.48
N ARG A 6 28.00 1.75 21.40
CA ARG A 6 27.31 1.56 20.10
C ARG A 6 26.68 0.17 19.98
N THR A 7 26.43 -0.49 21.10
CA THR A 7 25.83 -1.82 21.16
C THR A 7 24.36 -1.67 21.48
N HIS A 8 23.49 -1.56 20.46
CA HIS A 8 22.09 -2.02 20.44
C HIS A 8 21.41 -1.55 19.13
N LEU A 9 21.91 -2.02 17.98
CA LEU A 9 21.17 -1.97 16.71
C LEU A 9 20.61 -3.37 16.36
N GLY A 10 20.15 -4.10 17.39
CA GLY A 10 19.24 -5.21 17.20
C GLY A 10 17.89 -4.63 16.77
N ARG A 11 17.51 -4.81 15.51
CA ARG A 11 16.21 -4.40 14.96
C ARG A 11 15.08 -5.14 15.68
N THR A 12 14.58 -4.57 16.77
CA THR A 12 13.17 -4.73 17.12
C THR A 12 12.39 -3.85 16.14
N ILE A 13 11.72 -4.48 15.16
CA ILE A 13 10.70 -3.81 14.36
C ILE A 13 9.57 -3.49 15.33
N GLY A 14 9.68 -2.36 16.03
CA GLY A 14 8.61 -1.83 16.84
C GLY A 14 7.41 -1.64 15.92
N THR A 15 6.25 -2.16 16.32
CA THR A 15 4.97 -1.82 15.68
C THR A 15 4.89 -0.31 15.59
N GLY A 16 5.05 0.23 14.39
CA GLY A 16 4.88 1.67 14.16
C GLY A 16 3.53 2.15 14.72
N PRO A 17 3.35 3.46 14.94
CA PRO A 17 2.05 3.96 15.38
C PRO A 17 0.99 3.41 14.43
N LYS A 18 -0.09 2.79 14.96
CA LYS A 18 -1.10 2.09 14.14
C LYS A 18 -1.70 2.98 13.02
N SER A 19 -1.63 4.30 13.18
CA SER A 19 -1.96 5.30 12.16
C SER A 19 -1.04 5.30 10.93
N ALA A 20 0.13 4.64 10.96
CA ALA A 20 1.02 4.49 9.82
C ALA A 20 0.33 3.79 8.65
N CYS A 21 -0.56 2.82 8.91
CA CYS A 21 -1.36 2.18 7.86
C CYS A 21 -2.26 3.20 7.13
N LEU A 22 -2.85 4.15 7.86
CA LEU A 22 -3.64 5.22 7.27
C LEU A 22 -2.79 6.18 6.42
N ILE A 23 -1.57 6.50 6.88
CA ILE A 23 -0.63 7.31 6.10
C ILE A 23 -0.20 6.57 4.82
N ILE A 24 0.13 5.28 4.90
CA ILE A 24 0.50 4.44 3.75
C ILE A 24 -0.66 4.35 2.76
N LEU A 25 -1.88 4.11 3.24
CA LEU A 25 -3.09 4.11 2.42
C LEU A 25 -3.26 5.44 1.69
N TRP A 26 -3.11 6.56 2.39
CA TRP A 26 -3.27 7.87 1.77
C TRP A 26 -2.17 8.20 0.76
N GLN A 27 -0.93 7.77 1.00
CA GLN A 27 0.20 8.04 0.09
C GLN A 27 0.17 7.15 -1.16
N ASN A 28 -0.11 5.86 -1.01
CA ASN A 28 0.06 4.86 -2.07
C ASN A 28 -1.26 4.37 -2.68
N HIS A 29 -2.37 4.48 -1.95
CA HIS A 29 -3.66 3.89 -2.30
C HIS A 29 -4.80 4.88 -2.06
N ARG A 30 -4.58 6.14 -2.44
CA ARG A 30 -5.49 7.25 -2.14
C ARG A 30 -6.90 7.01 -2.66
N GLU A 31 -7.02 6.50 -3.89
CA GLU A 31 -8.30 6.25 -4.55
C GLU A 31 -9.12 5.19 -3.80
N ALA A 32 -8.48 4.09 -3.38
CA ALA A 32 -9.13 3.04 -2.60
C ALA A 32 -9.62 3.56 -1.23
N LEU A 33 -8.78 4.37 -0.57
CA LEU A 33 -9.14 5.00 0.70
C LEU A 33 -10.31 5.99 0.54
N GLU A 34 -10.26 6.87 -0.48
CA GLU A 34 -11.31 7.85 -0.74
C GLU A 34 -12.63 7.17 -1.13
N ALA A 35 -12.60 6.12 -1.95
CA ALA A 35 -13.79 5.36 -2.32
C ALA A 35 -14.50 4.76 -1.10
N ASP A 36 -13.78 4.08 -0.21
CA ASP A 36 -14.37 3.46 0.98
C ASP A 36 -14.88 4.50 1.98
N TRP A 37 -14.16 5.61 2.14
CA TRP A 37 -14.57 6.71 3.01
C TRP A 37 -15.83 7.41 2.49
N LEU A 38 -15.92 7.66 1.17
CA LEU A 38 -17.11 8.21 0.54
C LEU A 38 -18.30 7.25 0.63
N HIS A 39 -18.07 5.96 0.40
CA HIS A 39 -19.11 4.95 0.47
C HIS A 39 -19.68 4.81 1.89
N ARG A 40 -18.83 4.76 2.91
CA ARG A 40 -19.25 4.44 4.28
C ARG A 40 -19.61 5.65 5.14
N TYR A 41 -18.96 6.79 4.91
CA TYR A 41 -19.09 7.98 5.76
C TYR A 41 -19.52 9.23 4.99
N HIS A 42 -19.72 9.13 3.67
CA HIS A 42 -20.09 10.25 2.80
C HIS A 42 -19.15 11.46 2.93
N THR A 43 -17.90 11.22 3.28
CA THR A 43 -16.87 12.24 3.48
C THR A 43 -15.50 11.67 3.11
N THR A 44 -14.49 12.52 2.96
CA THR A 44 -13.12 12.10 2.70
C THR A 44 -12.20 12.55 3.83
N TRP A 45 -11.21 11.71 4.14
CA TRP A 45 -10.14 12.10 5.03
C TRP A 45 -8.98 12.70 4.25
N GLN A 46 -8.49 13.85 4.73
CA GLN A 46 -7.28 14.46 4.22
C GLN A 46 -6.37 14.83 5.40
N PRO A 47 -5.11 14.35 5.41
CA PRO A 47 -4.13 14.82 6.37
C PRO A 47 -3.81 16.28 6.11
N ILE A 48 -3.43 16.98 7.17
CA ILE A 48 -2.89 18.34 7.05
C ILE A 48 -1.58 18.24 6.27
N ARG A 49 -1.50 18.97 5.17
CA ARG A 49 -0.31 18.99 4.32
C ARG A 49 0.75 19.94 4.88
N LEU A 50 1.99 19.74 4.45
CA LEU A 50 3.14 20.51 4.93
C LEU A 50 3.02 22.00 4.59
N ASP A 51 2.52 22.35 3.42
CA ASP A 51 2.24 23.73 3.00
C ASP A 51 1.26 24.41 3.96
N THR A 52 0.21 23.72 4.39
CA THR A 52 -0.76 24.25 5.35
C THR A 52 -0.13 24.48 6.73
N TRP A 53 0.84 23.65 7.11
CA TRP A 53 1.62 23.83 8.34
C TRP A 53 2.58 25.02 8.25
N LEU A 54 3.27 25.17 7.12
CA LEU A 54 4.24 26.25 6.91
C LEU A 54 3.56 27.62 6.80
N ASN A 55 2.34 27.67 6.28
CA ASN A 55 1.56 28.90 6.13
C ASN A 55 0.71 29.25 7.37
N ALA A 56 0.76 28.45 8.44
CA ALA A 56 -0.03 28.70 9.64
C ALA A 56 0.55 29.90 10.44
N PRO A 57 -0.30 30.83 10.93
CA PRO A 57 0.16 31.94 11.76
C PRO A 57 0.82 31.43 13.05
N LYS A 58 1.86 32.14 13.52
CA LYS A 58 2.63 31.75 14.71
C LYS A 58 1.70 31.49 15.91
N GLY A 59 1.77 30.29 16.47
CA GLY A 59 0.95 29.87 17.62
C GLY A 59 -0.37 29.16 17.26
N HIS A 60 -0.76 29.12 15.98
CA HIS A 60 -1.96 28.40 15.54
C HIS A 60 -1.61 27.07 14.90
N LYS A 61 -2.22 25.98 15.39
CA LYS A 61 -2.17 24.69 14.72
C LYS A 61 -3.24 24.63 13.62
N PRO A 62 -2.91 24.26 12.38
CA PRO A 62 -3.90 24.05 11.33
C PRO A 62 -4.94 23.02 11.78
N LYS A 63 -6.21 23.28 11.50
CA LYS A 63 -7.32 22.37 11.84
C LYS A 63 -7.58 21.42 10.68
N ALA A 64 -7.38 20.12 10.91
CA ALA A 64 -7.87 19.08 9.99
C ALA A 64 -9.39 18.97 10.07
N SER A 65 -10.03 18.44 9.02
CA SER A 65 -11.45 18.05 9.04
C SER A 65 -11.71 16.96 10.11
N LEU A 66 -10.75 16.06 10.32
CA LEU A 66 -10.74 15.07 11.39
C LEU A 66 -9.36 14.94 12.03
N SER A 67 -9.33 14.75 13.35
CA SER A 67 -8.10 14.37 14.05
C SER A 67 -7.58 13.01 13.55
N LEU A 68 -6.26 12.84 13.55
CA LEU A 68 -5.62 11.60 13.10
C LEU A 68 -6.12 10.37 13.87
N ASP A 69 -6.35 10.52 15.19
CA ASP A 69 -6.89 9.43 16.03
C ASP A 69 -8.30 9.02 15.60
N LYS A 70 -9.19 10.01 15.37
CA LYS A 70 -10.56 9.73 14.92
C LYS A 70 -10.55 9.11 13.52
N ALA A 71 -9.74 9.64 12.61
CA ALA A 71 -9.60 9.11 11.27
C ALA A 71 -9.06 7.67 11.27
N TRP A 72 -8.10 7.37 12.14
CA TRP A 72 -7.59 6.02 12.30
C TRP A 72 -8.66 5.06 12.82
N LYS A 73 -9.45 5.45 13.82
CA LYS A 73 -10.55 4.63 14.35
C LYS A 73 -11.60 4.28 13.29
N LEU A 74 -11.95 5.23 12.42
CA LEU A 74 -12.86 5.00 11.30
C LEU A 74 -12.25 4.10 10.23
N THR A 75 -11.01 4.37 9.83
CA THR A 75 -10.28 3.53 8.88
C THR A 75 -10.16 2.09 9.40
N ARG A 76 -9.98 1.89 10.71
CA ARG A 76 -9.97 0.56 11.31
C ARG A 76 -11.29 -0.19 11.15
N GLN A 77 -12.43 0.50 11.13
CA GLN A 77 -13.72 -0.13 10.85
C GLN A 77 -13.83 -0.55 9.38
N ILE A 78 -13.30 0.25 8.46
CA ILE A 78 -13.18 -0.13 7.04
C ILE A 78 -12.29 -1.37 6.91
N LEU A 79 -11.11 -1.37 7.53
CA LEU A 79 -10.17 -2.49 7.43
C LEU A 79 -10.63 -3.79 8.12
N ARG A 80 -11.62 -3.72 9.01
CA ARG A 80 -12.27 -4.93 9.56
C ARG A 80 -13.15 -5.62 8.53
N ASP A 81 -13.59 -4.89 7.52
CA ASP A 81 -14.26 -5.43 6.36
C ASP A 81 -13.22 -5.88 5.34
N HIS A 82 -13.04 -7.19 5.21
CA HIS A 82 -12.08 -7.79 4.29
C HIS A 82 -12.53 -7.69 2.82
N THR A 83 -13.72 -7.14 2.56
CA THR A 83 -14.22 -6.78 1.23
C THR A 83 -14.15 -5.27 0.97
N SER A 84 -13.35 -4.53 1.74
CA SER A 84 -13.08 -3.11 1.45
C SER A 84 -11.91 -2.93 0.49
N ASN A 85 -11.96 -1.87 -0.32
CA ASN A 85 -10.89 -1.57 -1.28
C ASN A 85 -9.58 -1.20 -0.57
N SER A 86 -9.67 -0.55 0.58
CA SER A 86 -8.54 -0.22 1.46
C SER A 86 -7.88 -1.47 2.02
N TYR A 87 -8.67 -2.49 2.37
CA TYR A 87 -8.12 -3.78 2.81
C TYR A 87 -7.42 -4.49 1.65
N ALA A 88 -8.07 -4.60 0.49
CA ALA A 88 -7.50 -5.20 -0.70
C ALA A 88 -6.18 -4.51 -1.10
N ALA A 89 -6.14 -3.18 -1.09
CA ALA A 89 -4.95 -2.39 -1.39
C ALA A 89 -3.80 -2.65 -0.39
N LEU A 90 -4.08 -2.71 0.92
CA LEU A 90 -3.07 -3.03 1.92
C LEU A 90 -2.57 -4.48 1.82
N ALA A 91 -3.45 -5.42 1.51
CA ALA A 91 -3.09 -6.82 1.29
C ALA A 91 -2.33 -7.03 -0.04
N GLY A 92 -2.24 -5.99 -0.88
CA GLY A 92 -1.61 -6.05 -2.19
C GLY A 92 -2.40 -6.89 -3.19
N TRP A 93 -3.71 -6.96 -3.03
CA TRP A 93 -4.61 -7.62 -3.95
C TRP A 93 -4.82 -6.76 -5.20
N SER A 94 -5.06 -7.41 -6.35
CA SER A 94 -5.34 -6.74 -7.62
C SER A 94 -6.74 -6.13 -7.66
N TYR A 95 -7.72 -6.80 -7.04
CA TYR A 95 -9.08 -6.29 -6.89
C TYR A 95 -9.73 -6.85 -5.62
N THR A 96 -10.87 -6.28 -5.27
CA THR A 96 -11.67 -6.71 -4.12
C THR A 96 -12.67 -7.79 -4.57
N PRO A 97 -12.54 -9.06 -4.12
CA PRO A 97 -13.47 -10.10 -4.52
C PRO A 97 -14.84 -9.93 -3.88
N THR A 98 -15.89 -10.39 -4.56
CA THR A 98 -17.22 -10.48 -3.96
C THR A 98 -17.31 -11.67 -3.00
N GLY A 99 -18.26 -11.64 -2.06
CA GLY A 99 -18.47 -12.76 -1.14
C GLY A 99 -18.79 -14.09 -1.87
N GLU A 100 -19.52 -14.01 -2.97
CA GLU A 100 -19.84 -15.17 -3.83
C GLU A 100 -18.58 -15.74 -4.50
N GLU A 101 -17.69 -14.86 -4.97
CA GLU A 101 -16.43 -15.28 -5.59
C GLU A 101 -15.52 -15.97 -4.57
N ILE A 102 -15.42 -15.43 -3.34
CA ILE A 102 -14.68 -16.08 -2.25
C ILE A 102 -15.23 -17.48 -2.00
N ALA A 103 -16.56 -17.61 -1.84
CA ALA A 103 -17.21 -18.89 -1.60
C ALA A 103 -16.99 -19.90 -2.75
N MET A 104 -17.02 -19.43 -3.99
CA MET A 104 -16.71 -20.26 -5.17
C MET A 104 -15.29 -20.81 -5.12
N TRP A 105 -14.30 -19.99 -4.82
CA TRP A 105 -12.91 -20.43 -4.74
C TRP A 105 -12.61 -21.31 -3.53
N ASP A 106 -13.26 -21.05 -2.39
CA ASP A 106 -13.17 -21.90 -1.20
C ASP A 106 -13.73 -23.31 -1.50
N ARG A 107 -14.85 -23.39 -2.24
CA ARG A 107 -15.39 -24.66 -2.72
C ARG A 107 -14.42 -25.39 -3.67
N LEU A 108 -13.83 -24.68 -4.63
CA LEU A 108 -12.84 -25.27 -5.54
C LEU A 108 -11.59 -25.78 -4.81
N GLU A 109 -11.21 -25.14 -3.69
CA GLU A 109 -10.14 -25.63 -2.82
C GLU A 109 -10.51 -26.94 -2.13
N LEU A 110 -11.73 -27.02 -1.58
CA LEU A 110 -12.26 -28.22 -0.96
C LEU A 110 -12.40 -29.38 -1.96
N GLU A 111 -12.79 -29.08 -3.19
CA GLU A 111 -12.86 -30.05 -4.30
C GLU A 111 -11.47 -30.46 -4.83
N GLY A 112 -10.38 -29.85 -4.34
CA GLY A 112 -9.01 -30.15 -4.78
C GLY A 112 -8.71 -29.71 -6.22
N ARG A 113 -9.52 -28.82 -6.79
CA ARG A 113 -9.44 -28.38 -8.20
C ARG A 113 -8.51 -27.19 -8.41
N LEU A 114 -7.98 -26.64 -7.32
CA LEU A 114 -7.01 -25.54 -7.38
C LEU A 114 -5.64 -26.03 -7.87
N LYS A 115 -5.04 -25.28 -8.81
CA LYS A 115 -3.66 -25.51 -9.26
C LYS A 115 -2.63 -25.48 -8.13
N ARG A 116 -2.90 -24.68 -7.09
CA ARG A 116 -2.06 -24.52 -5.90
C ARG A 116 -2.95 -24.20 -4.70
N ARG A 117 -2.67 -24.86 -3.58
CA ARG A 117 -3.36 -24.60 -2.30
C ARG A 117 -3.23 -23.13 -1.89
N GLY A 118 -4.34 -22.51 -1.50
CA GLY A 118 -4.39 -21.09 -1.14
C GLY A 118 -4.15 -20.10 -2.28
N TRP A 119 -4.07 -20.54 -3.54
CA TRP A 119 -4.02 -19.60 -4.66
C TRP A 119 -5.38 -18.92 -4.84
N ARG A 120 -5.36 -17.61 -5.06
CA ARG A 120 -6.55 -16.79 -5.35
C ARG A 120 -6.25 -15.81 -6.48
N PRO A 121 -7.18 -15.56 -7.42
CA PRO A 121 -6.93 -14.66 -8.55
C PRO A 121 -6.53 -13.25 -8.12
N TRP A 122 -7.22 -12.70 -7.11
CA TRP A 122 -6.95 -11.36 -6.60
C TRP A 122 -5.61 -11.24 -5.84
N THR A 123 -4.96 -12.34 -5.46
CA THR A 123 -3.65 -12.29 -4.78
C THR A 123 -2.47 -12.22 -5.74
N ASP A 124 -2.69 -12.50 -7.04
CA ASP A 124 -1.63 -12.51 -8.03
C ASP A 124 -1.54 -11.17 -8.77
N LYS A 125 -0.55 -10.36 -8.37
CA LYS A 125 -0.25 -9.06 -9.02
C LYS A 125 0.15 -9.21 -10.49
N ARG A 126 0.60 -10.38 -10.94
CA ARG A 126 0.95 -10.60 -12.35
C ARG A 126 -0.27 -10.90 -13.20
N ALA A 127 -1.34 -11.39 -12.57
CA ALA A 127 -2.63 -11.64 -13.21
C ALA A 127 -3.57 -10.43 -13.09
N ASP A 128 -3.07 -9.30 -12.56
CA ASP A 128 -3.83 -8.06 -12.44
C ASP A 128 -4.15 -7.49 -13.82
N GLN A 129 -5.41 -7.65 -14.25
CA GLN A 129 -5.91 -7.12 -15.52
C GLN A 129 -6.12 -5.61 -15.48
N PHE A 130 -6.25 -5.03 -14.28
CA PHE A 130 -6.49 -3.60 -14.06
C PHE A 130 -5.22 -2.86 -13.65
N GLY A 131 -4.17 -3.60 -13.33
CA GLY A 131 -2.86 -3.07 -13.00
C GLY A 131 -2.38 -2.18 -14.14
N ALA A 132 -1.82 -1.02 -13.79
CA ALA A 132 -1.18 -0.16 -14.76
C ALA A 132 -0.14 -1.01 -15.50
N THR A 133 -0.41 -1.33 -16.77
CA THR A 133 0.60 -1.93 -17.63
C THR A 133 1.68 -0.87 -17.71
N ARG A 134 2.74 -1.00 -16.89
CA ARG A 134 3.85 -0.06 -16.90
C ARG A 134 4.57 -0.25 -18.22
N GLN A 135 4.01 0.30 -19.29
CA GLN A 135 4.65 0.38 -20.58
C GLN A 135 5.88 1.26 -20.35
N GLN A 136 7.05 0.62 -20.31
CA GLN A 136 8.30 1.36 -20.23
C GLN A 136 8.31 2.35 -21.38
N THR A 137 8.41 3.63 -21.06
CA THR A 137 8.60 4.64 -22.09
C THR A 137 9.89 4.31 -22.87
N PRO A 138 9.97 4.64 -24.17
CA PRO A 138 11.18 4.38 -24.96
C PRO A 138 12.45 4.92 -24.30
N ALA A 139 12.35 6.05 -23.60
CA ALA A 139 13.44 6.65 -22.83
C ALA A 139 13.87 5.80 -21.62
N GLU A 140 12.92 5.33 -20.80
CA GLU A 140 13.21 4.44 -19.66
C GLU A 140 13.81 3.11 -20.13
N ARG A 141 13.32 2.56 -21.26
CA ARG A 141 13.86 1.35 -21.88
C ARG A 141 15.31 1.55 -22.32
N ALA A 142 15.61 2.65 -23.02
CA ALA A 142 16.97 2.97 -23.45
C ALA A 142 17.92 3.13 -22.25
N GLN A 143 17.48 3.81 -21.19
CA GLN A 143 18.29 4.00 -19.99
C GLN A 143 18.51 2.72 -19.19
N ARG A 144 17.54 1.79 -19.19
CA ARG A 144 17.71 0.44 -18.63
C ARG A 144 18.71 -0.38 -19.44
N MET A 145 18.63 -0.35 -20.78
CA MET A 145 19.56 -1.07 -21.65
C MET A 145 21.00 -0.55 -21.50
N ARG A 146 21.19 0.78 -21.39
CA ARG A 146 22.49 1.39 -21.09
C ARG A 146 23.06 0.90 -19.76
N ARG A 147 22.25 0.89 -18.69
CA ARG A 147 22.67 0.36 -17.38
C ARG A 147 23.01 -1.13 -17.43
N ARG A 148 22.22 -1.93 -18.15
CA ARG A 148 22.50 -3.36 -18.36
C ARG A 148 23.82 -3.58 -19.10
N HIS A 149 24.08 -2.80 -20.15
CA HIS A 149 25.34 -2.87 -20.89
C HIS A 149 26.55 -2.50 -20.01
N GLN A 150 26.45 -1.43 -19.23
CA GLN A 150 27.50 -1.04 -18.27
C GLN A 150 27.75 -2.12 -17.21
N LEU A 151 26.70 -2.78 -16.70
CA LEU A 151 26.83 -3.88 -15.76
C LEU A 151 27.49 -5.10 -16.41
N ASN A 152 27.08 -5.49 -17.61
CA ASN A 152 27.68 -6.61 -18.33
C ASN A 152 29.16 -6.37 -18.62
N GLN A 153 29.54 -5.15 -19.02
CA GLN A 153 30.93 -4.75 -19.20
C GLN A 153 31.73 -4.84 -17.89
N ARG A 154 31.15 -4.38 -16.77
CA ARG A 154 31.80 -4.36 -15.46
C ARG A 154 31.98 -5.75 -14.86
N PHE A 155 31.07 -6.67 -15.14
CA PHE A 155 31.12 -8.05 -14.65
C PHE A 155 31.70 -9.03 -15.67
N HIS A 156 32.23 -8.54 -16.80
CA HIS A 156 32.76 -9.35 -17.90
C HIS A 156 31.83 -10.49 -18.33
N ILE A 157 30.51 -10.25 -18.28
CA ILE A 157 29.51 -11.21 -18.70
C ILE A 157 29.41 -11.08 -20.23
N THR A 158 30.15 -11.93 -20.93
CA THR A 158 29.91 -12.23 -22.34
C THR A 158 28.66 -13.11 -22.44
N GLU A 159 27.73 -12.71 -23.31
CA GLU A 159 26.51 -13.50 -23.61
C GLU A 159 26.83 -14.90 -24.12
#